data_AF-X5E5S4-F1
#
_entry.id   AF-X5E5S4-F1
#
_cell.length_a   1.000
_cell.length_b   1.000
_cell.length_c   1.000
_cell.angle_alpha   90.00
_cell.angle_beta   90.00
_cell.angle_gamma   90.00
#
_symmetry.space_group_name_H-M   'P 1'
#
loop_
_entity.id
_entity.type
_entity.pdbx_description
1 polymer ?
#
loop_
_entity_poly.entity_id
_entity_poly.type
_entity_poly.pdbx_seq_one_letter_code
_entity_poly.pdbx_strand_id
1 'polypeptide(L)'
;MARHTDYIPSDKFELESWAKQFATTVTNNVGSYGITQELADDVNAAAQAYSGDLVTERQLIDQKKQQVSKTRNDRKQLVNLCRSIAQFVKSNPGYTEQTGKEFDITGTEVNHNIDKAQPVLKTTKNAHGWELAFGLEGYFNGVNIYRKRPGEESFSYLATDTRSPYIDNQPMENGTQYYACFILGDTEVGLQSDIVVVEV
;
A
#
# COMPACT_ATOMS: atom_id res chain seq x y z
N MET A 1 -16.43 45.28 23.56
CA MET A 1 -15.15 44.68 23.11
C MET A 1 -15.47 43.67 22.02
N ALA A 2 -14.82 43.76 20.86
CA ALA A 2 -15.00 42.78 19.80
C ALA A 2 -14.39 41.44 20.24
N ARG A 3 -15.12 40.34 20.04
CA ARG A 3 -14.64 38.99 20.38
C ARG A 3 -13.79 38.51 19.20
N HIS A 4 -12.49 38.41 19.39
CA HIS A 4 -11.60 37.82 18.40
C HIS A 4 -11.66 36.29 18.52
N THR A 5 -11.61 35.60 17.39
CA THR A 5 -11.51 34.15 17.30
C THR A 5 -10.06 33.74 17.11
N ASP A 6 -9.63 32.71 17.82
CA ASP A 6 -8.27 32.20 17.72
C ASP A 6 -8.10 31.40 16.43
N TYR A 7 -6.94 31.54 15.79
CA TYR A 7 -6.56 30.74 14.63
C TYR A 7 -5.59 29.65 15.07
N ILE A 8 -5.96 28.38 14.82
CA ILE A 8 -5.14 27.20 15.03
C ILE A 8 -5.34 26.28 13.80
N PRO A 9 -4.27 25.85 13.10
CA PRO A 9 -4.40 24.95 11.96
C PRO A 9 -4.99 23.59 12.36
N SER A 10 -5.81 23.02 11.47
CA SER A 10 -6.43 21.70 11.68
C SER A 10 -5.63 20.54 11.11
N ASP A 11 -4.83 20.78 10.06
CA ASP A 11 -3.94 19.75 9.51
C ASP A 11 -2.77 19.51 10.45
N LYS A 12 -2.37 18.24 10.57
CA LYS A 12 -1.39 17.80 11.56
C LYS A 12 0.01 18.37 11.31
N PHE A 13 0.42 18.44 10.05
CA PHE A 13 1.74 18.90 9.62
C PHE A 13 1.79 20.42 9.48
N GLU A 14 0.67 21.02 9.09
CA GLU A 14 0.49 22.46 9.16
C GLU A 14 0.57 22.95 10.62
N LEU A 15 -0.11 22.25 11.55
CA LEU A 15 -0.05 22.54 12.98
C LEU A 15 1.36 22.40 13.54
N GLU A 16 2.13 21.38 13.13
CA GLU A 16 3.53 21.21 13.55
C GLU A 16 4.39 22.42 13.13
N SER A 17 4.27 22.82 11.86
CA SER A 17 5.05 23.93 11.29
C SER A 17 4.66 25.25 11.94
N TRP A 18 3.36 25.47 12.10
CA TRP A 18 2.81 26.64 12.76
C TRP A 18 3.23 26.71 14.23
N ALA A 19 3.14 25.62 14.99
CA ALA A 19 3.47 25.59 16.40
C ALA A 19 4.95 25.92 16.67
N LYS A 20 5.87 25.44 15.83
CA LYS A 20 7.31 25.80 15.91
C LYS A 20 7.53 27.29 15.68
N GLN A 21 6.87 27.84 14.65
CA GLN A 21 6.98 29.25 14.33
C GLN A 21 6.35 30.14 15.40
N PHE A 22 5.20 29.71 15.94
CA PHE A 22 4.50 30.39 17.02
C PHE A 22 5.37 30.41 18.28
N ALA A 23 5.91 29.27 18.71
CA ALA A 23 6.80 29.17 19.87
C ALA A 23 8.05 30.06 19.73
N THR A 24 8.67 30.09 18.54
CA THR A 24 9.78 31.00 18.22
C THR A 24 9.36 32.47 18.38
N THR A 25 8.18 32.82 17.89
CA THR A 25 7.65 34.19 17.96
C THR A 25 7.34 34.59 19.40
N VAL A 26 6.74 33.70 20.20
CA VAL A 26 6.48 33.92 21.63
C VAL A 26 7.80 34.19 22.38
N THR A 27 8.82 33.39 22.12
CA THR A 27 10.16 33.56 22.72
C THR A 27 10.78 34.92 22.39
N ASN A 28 10.69 35.35 21.13
CA ASN A 28 11.24 36.63 20.69
C ASN A 28 10.50 37.85 21.26
N ASN A 29 9.30 37.66 21.84
CA ASN A 29 8.46 38.71 22.39
C ASN A 29 8.31 38.63 23.91
N VAL A 30 9.17 37.89 24.62
CA VAL A 30 9.21 37.90 26.09
C VAL A 30 9.37 39.34 26.61
N GLY A 31 8.60 39.70 27.63
CA GLY A 31 8.51 41.06 28.17
C GLY A 31 7.56 41.99 27.41
N SER A 32 7.05 41.57 26.25
CA SER A 32 5.98 42.25 25.51
C SER A 32 4.65 41.52 25.67
N TYR A 33 3.53 42.25 25.54
CA TYR A 33 2.18 41.66 25.59
C TYR A 33 1.84 40.85 26.85
N GLY A 34 2.61 41.00 27.94
CA GLY A 34 2.48 40.20 29.16
C GLY A 34 3.08 38.79 29.06
N ILE A 35 3.84 38.49 28.00
CA ILE A 35 4.50 37.20 27.82
C ILE A 35 5.66 37.09 28.81
N THR A 36 5.58 36.08 29.69
CA THR A 36 6.65 35.73 30.63
C THR A 36 7.60 34.70 30.02
N GLN A 37 8.80 34.58 30.59
CA GLN A 37 9.75 33.53 30.19
C GLN A 37 9.15 32.13 30.39
N GLU A 38 8.43 31.92 31.50
CA GLU A 38 7.76 30.64 31.80
C GLU A 38 6.75 30.24 30.72
N LEU A 39 5.92 31.18 30.24
CA LEU A 39 4.98 30.90 29.14
C LEU A 39 5.69 30.58 27.82
N ALA A 40 6.81 31.26 27.54
CA ALA A 40 7.59 30.97 26.35
C ALA A 40 8.22 29.57 26.42
N ASP A 41 8.73 29.17 27.60
CA ASP A 41 9.32 27.86 27.82
C ASP A 41 8.27 26.74 27.69
N ASP A 42 7.07 26.93 28.26
CA ASP A 42 5.95 25.98 28.16
C ASP A 42 5.51 25.73 26.72
N VAL A 43 5.33 26.79 25.93
CA VAL A 43 4.90 26.68 24.52
C VAL A 43 5.99 26.02 23.68
N ASN A 44 7.28 26.33 23.93
CA ASN A 44 8.39 25.65 23.26
C ASN A 44 8.43 24.16 23.60
N ALA A 45 8.30 23.81 24.88
CA ALA A 45 8.30 22.41 25.32
C ALA A 45 7.15 21.64 24.68
N ALA A 46 5.95 22.21 24.63
CA ALA A 46 4.79 21.61 23.99
C ALA A 46 4.98 21.41 22.47
N ALA A 47 5.51 22.43 21.76
CA ALA A 47 5.77 22.34 20.33
C ALA A 47 6.84 21.28 20.00
N GLN A 48 7.89 21.17 20.83
CA GLN A 48 8.93 20.15 20.70
C GLN A 48 8.39 18.75 20.97
N ALA A 49 7.62 18.57 22.04
CA ALA A 49 7.00 17.29 22.39
C ALA A 49 6.10 16.78 21.25
N TYR A 50 5.20 17.65 20.74
CA TYR A 50 4.33 17.31 19.62
C TYR A 50 5.10 16.91 18.36
N SER A 51 6.17 17.64 18.03
CA SER A 51 7.03 17.31 16.89
C SER A 51 7.73 15.96 17.07
N GLY A 52 8.17 15.65 18.30
CA GLY A 52 8.76 14.35 18.65
C GLY A 52 7.78 13.20 18.45
N ASP A 53 6.55 13.35 18.93
CA ASP A 53 5.49 12.35 18.79
C ASP A 53 5.14 12.08 17.31
N LEU A 54 5.12 13.11 16.46
CA LEU A 54 4.92 12.95 15.01
C LEU A 54 6.03 12.15 14.34
N VAL A 55 7.28 12.33 14.77
CA VAL A 55 8.41 11.52 14.28
C VAL A 55 8.23 10.06 14.69
N THR A 56 7.86 9.80 15.95
CA THR A 56 7.59 8.44 16.45
C THR A 56 6.42 7.80 15.71
N GLU A 57 5.33 8.53 15.44
CA GLU A 57 4.19 8.01 14.68
C GLU A 57 4.59 7.59 13.26
N ARG A 58 5.39 8.40 12.56
CA ARG A 58 5.93 8.03 11.23
C ARG A 58 6.77 6.75 11.30
N GLN A 59 7.63 6.62 12.31
CA GLN A 59 8.43 5.41 12.52
C GLN A 59 7.55 4.17 12.75
N LEU A 60 6.48 4.28 13.55
CA LEU A 60 5.55 3.18 13.81
C LEU A 60 4.79 2.77 12.54
N ILE A 61 4.40 3.73 11.70
CA ILE A 61 3.78 3.46 10.40
C ILE A 61 4.73 2.65 9.50
N ASP A 62 6.00 3.06 9.42
CA ASP A 62 6.99 2.37 8.59
C ASP A 62 7.34 0.98 9.13
N GLN A 63 7.48 0.83 10.45
CA GLN A 63 7.63 -0.47 11.11
C GLN A 63 6.45 -1.40 10.80
N LYS A 64 5.21 -0.89 10.86
CA LYS A 64 4.01 -1.66 10.50
C LYS A 64 4.06 -2.11 9.04
N LYS A 65 4.43 -1.23 8.10
CA LYS A 65 4.58 -1.58 6.67
C LYS A 65 5.61 -2.69 6.48
N GLN A 66 6.78 -2.57 7.11
CA GLN A 66 7.84 -3.57 7.06
C GLN A 66 7.38 -4.91 7.65
N GLN A 67 6.73 -4.89 8.82
CA GLN A 67 6.25 -6.10 9.48
C GLN A 67 5.19 -6.82 8.64
N VAL A 68 4.25 -6.08 8.04
CA VAL A 68 3.24 -6.66 7.13
C VAL A 68 3.91 -7.33 5.93
N SER A 69 4.93 -6.71 5.33
CA SER A 69 5.69 -7.31 4.23
C SER A 69 6.40 -8.60 4.67
N LYS A 70 7.02 -8.59 5.86
CA LYS A 70 7.70 -9.76 6.42
C LYS A 70 6.72 -10.91 6.66
N THR A 71 5.62 -10.68 7.37
CA THR A 71 4.64 -11.73 7.67
C THR A 71 4.00 -12.32 6.40
N ARG A 72 3.84 -11.52 5.34
CA ARG A 72 3.36 -12.00 4.04
C ARG A 72 4.38 -12.95 3.38
N ASN A 73 5.66 -12.60 3.40
CA ASN A 73 6.73 -13.44 2.88
C ASN A 73 6.88 -14.74 3.69
N ASP A 74 6.89 -14.65 5.02
CA ASP A 74 6.98 -15.80 5.92
C ASP A 74 5.79 -16.75 5.70
N ARG A 75 4.57 -16.21 5.56
CA ARG A 75 3.38 -17.00 5.21
C ARG A 75 3.56 -17.73 3.88
N LYS A 76 4.06 -17.06 2.84
CA LYS A 76 4.30 -17.69 1.53
C LYS A 76 5.29 -18.86 1.65
N GLN A 77 6.39 -18.66 2.36
CA GLN A 77 7.39 -19.70 2.59
C GLN A 77 6.82 -20.89 3.37
N LEU A 78 6.11 -20.61 4.47
CA LEU A 78 5.46 -21.63 5.28
C LEU A 78 4.47 -22.47 4.47
N VAL A 79 3.58 -21.81 3.72
CA VAL A 79 2.57 -22.49 2.89
C VAL A 79 3.24 -23.40 1.85
N ASN A 80 4.32 -22.94 1.21
CA ASN A 80 5.04 -23.75 0.24
C ASN A 80 5.66 -25.00 0.88
N LEU A 81 6.30 -24.85 2.05
CA LEU A 81 6.86 -25.99 2.78
C LEU A 81 5.79 -26.98 3.22
N CYS A 82 4.68 -26.49 3.80
CA CYS A 82 3.55 -27.33 4.18
C CYS A 82 2.98 -28.08 2.96
N ARG A 83 2.85 -27.42 1.81
CA ARG A 83 2.38 -28.05 0.57
C ARG A 83 3.34 -29.15 0.09
N SER A 84 4.65 -28.88 0.08
CA SER A 84 5.65 -29.88 -0.31
C SER A 84 5.62 -31.11 0.59
N ILE A 85 5.51 -30.93 1.91
CA ILE A 85 5.39 -32.04 2.87
C ILE A 85 4.09 -32.81 2.65
N ALA A 86 2.96 -32.11 2.49
CA ALA A 86 1.67 -32.76 2.24
C ALA A 86 1.69 -33.61 0.96
N GLN A 87 2.31 -33.11 -0.12
CA GLN A 87 2.50 -33.86 -1.36
C GLN A 87 3.40 -35.08 -1.15
N PHE A 88 4.51 -34.91 -0.43
CA PHE A 88 5.40 -36.02 -0.08
C PHE A 88 4.66 -37.11 0.68
N VAL A 89 3.90 -36.76 1.73
CA VAL A 89 3.07 -37.70 2.49
C VAL A 89 2.07 -38.43 1.58
N LYS A 90 1.35 -37.71 0.70
CA LYS A 90 0.38 -38.30 -0.24
C LYS A 90 1.02 -39.21 -1.29
N SER A 91 2.28 -38.96 -1.66
CA SER A 91 3.01 -39.77 -2.64
C SER A 91 3.54 -41.09 -2.08
N ASN A 92 3.49 -41.29 -0.76
CA ASN A 92 3.99 -42.53 -0.15
C ASN A 92 3.08 -43.72 -0.49
N PRO A 93 3.62 -44.90 -0.86
CA PRO A 93 2.82 -46.08 -1.18
C PRO A 93 1.88 -46.55 -0.05
N GLY A 94 2.20 -46.21 1.21
CA GLY A 94 1.37 -46.51 2.38
C GLY A 94 0.35 -45.43 2.73
N TYR A 95 0.17 -44.41 1.89
CA TYR A 95 -0.80 -43.35 2.15
C TYR A 95 -2.22 -43.91 2.18
N THR A 96 -2.96 -43.59 3.24
CA THR A 96 -4.37 -43.94 3.40
C THR A 96 -5.19 -42.68 3.69
N GLU A 97 -6.51 -42.76 3.54
CA GLU A 97 -7.42 -41.66 3.93
C GLU A 97 -7.29 -41.31 5.42
N GLN A 98 -7.04 -42.31 6.28
CA GLN A 98 -6.79 -42.10 7.70
C GLN A 98 -5.50 -41.29 7.93
N THR A 99 -4.41 -41.63 7.23
CA THR A 99 -3.17 -40.84 7.25
C THR A 99 -3.43 -39.40 6.80
N GLY A 100 -4.23 -39.21 5.74
CA GLY A 100 -4.61 -37.89 5.28
C GLY A 100 -5.41 -37.06 6.30
N LYS A 101 -6.25 -37.70 7.12
CA LYS A 101 -6.99 -37.06 8.23
C LYS A 101 -6.08 -36.75 9.41
N GLU A 102 -5.15 -37.64 9.75
CA GLU A 102 -4.17 -37.44 10.83
C GLU A 102 -3.26 -36.23 10.58
N PHE A 103 -2.83 -36.02 9.33
CA PHE A 103 -2.04 -34.86 8.94
C PHE A 103 -2.87 -33.61 8.60
N ASP A 104 -4.21 -33.70 8.65
CA ASP A 104 -5.14 -32.64 8.24
C ASP A 104 -4.87 -32.09 6.83
N ILE A 105 -4.54 -32.99 5.90
CA ILE A 105 -4.26 -32.69 4.48
C ILE A 105 -5.38 -33.16 3.55
N THR A 106 -6.54 -33.47 4.13
CA THR A 106 -7.77 -33.88 3.44
C THR A 106 -8.79 -32.75 3.52
N GLY A 107 -9.01 -32.08 2.39
CA GLY A 107 -9.95 -30.96 2.27
C GLY A 107 -10.36 -30.78 0.82
N THR A 108 -11.38 -29.95 0.57
CA THR A 108 -11.82 -29.63 -0.80
C THR A 108 -10.66 -29.04 -1.58
N GLU A 109 -10.24 -29.71 -2.64
CA GLU A 109 -9.28 -29.14 -3.58
C GLU A 109 -9.91 -27.92 -4.25
N VAL A 110 -9.41 -26.74 -3.90
CA VAL A 110 -9.75 -25.52 -4.66
C VAL A 110 -8.91 -25.57 -5.93
N ASN A 111 -9.47 -26.20 -6.96
CA ASN A 111 -8.92 -26.10 -8.31
C ASN A 111 -9.16 -24.67 -8.81
N HIS A 112 -8.15 -23.82 -8.68
CA HIS A 112 -8.15 -22.54 -9.36
C HIS A 112 -7.94 -22.81 -10.85
N ASN A 113 -8.96 -22.55 -11.66
CA ASN A 113 -8.84 -22.63 -13.11
C ASN A 113 -8.03 -21.43 -13.60
N ILE A 114 -6.71 -21.60 -13.69
CA ILE A 114 -5.76 -20.57 -14.08
C ILE A 114 -6.12 -19.97 -15.44
N ASP A 115 -6.55 -20.81 -16.39
CA ASP A 115 -6.88 -20.40 -17.77
C ASP A 115 -8.09 -19.46 -17.85
N LYS A 116 -8.90 -19.38 -16.78
CA LYS A 116 -10.07 -18.50 -16.69
C LYS A 116 -9.89 -17.35 -15.71
N ALA A 117 -8.76 -17.26 -15.01
CA ALA A 117 -8.52 -16.19 -14.05
C ALA A 117 -8.25 -14.88 -14.80
N GLN A 118 -8.83 -13.78 -14.33
CA GLN A 118 -8.74 -12.47 -14.97
C GLN A 118 -8.48 -11.38 -13.92
N PRO A 119 -7.43 -10.55 -14.04
CA PRO A 119 -7.22 -9.45 -13.12
C PRO A 119 -8.33 -8.41 -13.21
N VAL A 120 -8.68 -7.79 -12.08
CA VAL A 120 -9.59 -6.64 -12.06
C VAL A 120 -8.76 -5.39 -11.75
N LEU A 121 -8.66 -4.48 -12.72
CA LEU A 121 -8.02 -3.19 -12.54
C LEU A 121 -9.02 -2.13 -12.08
N LYS A 122 -8.60 -1.29 -11.14
CA LYS A 122 -9.33 -0.08 -10.73
C LYS A 122 -8.39 1.12 -10.81
N THR A 123 -8.82 2.15 -11.52
CA THR A 123 -8.07 3.39 -11.68
C THR A 123 -8.52 4.44 -10.67
N THR A 124 -7.59 5.19 -10.10
CA THR A 124 -7.90 6.35 -9.25
C THR A 124 -6.82 7.41 -9.38
N LYS A 125 -7.19 8.69 -9.50
CA LYS A 125 -6.24 9.80 -9.53
C LYS A 125 -5.73 10.08 -8.12
N ASN A 126 -4.42 10.18 -7.93
CA ASN A 126 -3.80 10.58 -6.67
C ASN A 126 -2.87 11.80 -6.87
N ALA A 127 -2.23 12.28 -5.79
CA ALA A 127 -1.32 13.43 -5.84
C ALA A 127 -0.01 13.16 -6.61
N HIS A 128 0.30 11.89 -6.90
CA HIS A 128 1.57 11.44 -7.47
C HIS A 128 1.44 10.84 -8.88
N GLY A 129 0.23 10.80 -9.45
CA GLY A 129 -0.08 10.12 -10.71
C GLY A 129 -1.44 9.43 -10.71
N TRP A 130 -1.54 8.34 -11.48
CA TRP A 130 -2.72 7.48 -11.53
C TRP A 130 -2.42 6.13 -10.90
N GLU A 131 -3.23 5.75 -9.92
CA GLU A 131 -3.16 4.46 -9.25
C GLU A 131 -3.94 3.41 -10.02
N LEU A 132 -3.32 2.26 -10.20
CA LEU A 132 -3.87 1.04 -10.79
C LEU A 132 -3.90 -0.02 -9.70
N ALA A 133 -5.07 -0.17 -9.06
CA ALA A 133 -5.27 -1.15 -8.00
C ALA A 133 -5.74 -2.49 -8.58
N PHE A 134 -5.20 -3.59 -8.05
CA PHE A 134 -5.50 -4.96 -8.46
C PHE A 134 -5.42 -5.96 -7.29
N GLY A 135 -6.12 -7.08 -7.40
CA GLY A 135 -6.04 -8.20 -6.45
C GLY A 135 -5.31 -9.38 -7.08
N LEU A 136 -4.46 -10.07 -6.32
CA LEU A 136 -3.72 -11.28 -6.77
C LEU A 136 -4.39 -12.60 -6.34
N GLU A 137 -5.59 -12.51 -5.77
CA GLU A 137 -6.42 -13.64 -5.31
C GLU A 137 -5.72 -14.60 -4.33
N GLY A 138 -4.58 -14.19 -3.75
CA GLY A 138 -3.77 -14.99 -2.84
C GLY A 138 -2.97 -16.12 -3.50
N TYR A 139 -3.02 -16.25 -4.83
CA TYR A 139 -2.33 -17.30 -5.59
C TYR A 139 -1.34 -16.77 -6.63
N PHE A 140 -1.65 -15.67 -7.32
CA PHE A 140 -0.78 -15.10 -8.34
C PHE A 140 0.41 -14.33 -7.75
N ASN A 141 1.52 -14.31 -8.46
CA ASN A 141 2.76 -13.64 -8.04
C ASN A 141 2.73 -12.12 -8.30
N GLY A 142 1.95 -11.67 -9.27
CA GLY A 142 1.89 -10.28 -9.70
C GLY A 142 0.99 -10.11 -10.92
N VAL A 143 1.05 -8.92 -11.52
CA VAL A 143 0.44 -8.61 -12.81
C VAL A 143 1.45 -7.93 -13.74
N ASN A 144 1.38 -8.25 -15.03
CA ASN A 144 1.95 -7.42 -16.08
C ASN A 144 0.91 -6.37 -16.46
N ILE A 145 1.31 -5.11 -16.46
CA ILE A 145 0.47 -3.96 -16.82
C ILE A 145 0.91 -3.47 -18.18
N TYR A 146 -0.05 -3.25 -19.05
CA TYR A 146 0.13 -2.73 -20.39
C TYR A 146 -0.64 -1.42 -20.53
N ARG A 147 -0.12 -0.51 -21.35
CA ARG A 147 -0.68 0.82 -21.56
C ARG A 147 -0.75 1.16 -23.04
N LYS A 148 -1.80 1.88 -23.41
CA LYS A 148 -1.98 2.49 -24.72
C LYS A 148 -2.41 3.95 -24.57
N ARG A 149 -1.64 4.88 -25.12
CA ARG A 149 -1.97 6.30 -25.17
C ARG A 149 -2.90 6.62 -26.35
N PRO A 150 -3.64 7.74 -26.28
CA PRO A 150 -4.38 8.25 -27.43
C PRO A 150 -3.45 8.43 -28.64
N GLY A 151 -3.83 7.84 -29.78
CA GLY A 151 -3.02 7.90 -31.01
C GLY A 151 -1.97 6.79 -31.17
N GLU A 152 -1.74 5.95 -30.14
CA GLU A 152 -0.96 4.72 -30.33
C GLU A 152 -1.81 3.65 -31.04
N GLU A 153 -1.18 2.78 -31.83
CA GLU A 153 -1.90 1.69 -32.52
C GLU A 153 -2.11 0.48 -31.60
N SER A 154 -1.11 0.19 -30.75
CA SER A 154 -1.03 -1.03 -29.94
C SER A 154 -0.71 -0.73 -28.49
N PHE A 155 -1.10 -1.63 -27.58
CA PHE A 155 -0.66 -1.59 -26.19
C PHE A 155 0.82 -1.93 -26.09
N SER A 156 1.52 -1.22 -25.19
CA SER A 156 2.91 -1.45 -24.85
C SER A 156 3.02 -1.94 -23.41
N TYR A 157 3.99 -2.80 -23.13
CA TYR A 157 4.30 -3.21 -21.78
C TYR A 157 4.77 -2.01 -20.96
N LEU A 158 4.14 -1.81 -19.80
CA LEU A 158 4.45 -0.70 -18.90
C LEU A 158 5.31 -1.18 -17.72
N ALA A 159 4.83 -2.18 -16.99
CA ALA A 159 5.49 -2.67 -15.79
C ALA A 159 4.97 -4.04 -15.33
N THR A 160 5.82 -4.80 -14.66
CA THR A 160 5.44 -5.93 -13.82
C THR A 160 5.32 -5.41 -12.39
N ASP A 161 4.16 -5.60 -11.77
CA ASP A 161 3.97 -5.25 -10.37
C ASP A 161 3.50 -6.45 -9.55
N THR A 162 4.20 -6.70 -8.44
CA THR A 162 3.90 -7.78 -7.50
C THR A 162 3.05 -7.29 -6.32
N ARG A 163 2.73 -5.98 -6.28
CA ARG A 163 2.00 -5.32 -5.20
C ARG A 163 1.09 -4.21 -5.72
N SER A 164 -0.20 -4.33 -5.46
CA SER A 164 -1.13 -3.23 -5.69
C SER A 164 -0.98 -2.12 -4.63
N PRO A 165 -1.22 -0.84 -5.00
CA PRO A 165 -1.42 -0.34 -6.36
C PRO A 165 -0.10 -0.09 -7.09
N TYR A 166 -0.13 -0.21 -8.42
CA TYR A 166 0.90 0.39 -9.27
C TYR A 166 0.57 1.87 -9.49
N ILE A 167 1.58 2.74 -9.54
CA ILE A 167 1.40 4.19 -9.77
C ILE A 167 2.06 4.57 -11.09
N ASP A 168 1.25 4.94 -12.09
CA ASP A 168 1.76 5.59 -13.30
C ASP A 168 1.98 7.08 -12.98
N ASN A 169 3.25 7.45 -12.84
CA ASN A 169 3.67 8.82 -12.53
C ASN A 169 4.03 9.63 -13.79
N GLN A 170 3.85 9.06 -14.98
CA GLN A 170 4.09 9.79 -16.22
C GLN A 170 2.96 10.79 -16.47
N PRO A 171 3.22 11.90 -17.19
CA PRO A 171 2.17 12.84 -17.59
C PRO A 171 1.03 12.11 -18.30
N MET A 172 -0.18 12.25 -17.75
CA MET A 172 -1.35 11.51 -18.19
C MET A 172 -2.08 12.22 -19.33
N GLU A 173 -2.51 11.45 -20.33
CA GLU A 173 -3.31 11.93 -21.45
C GLU A 173 -4.75 11.42 -21.33
N ASN A 174 -5.72 12.29 -21.63
CA ASN A 174 -7.13 11.92 -21.59
C ASN A 174 -7.43 10.81 -22.62
N GLY A 175 -8.01 9.70 -22.17
CA GLY A 175 -8.26 8.52 -23.00
C GLY A 175 -7.13 7.47 -22.97
N THR A 176 -6.15 7.60 -22.06
CA THR A 176 -5.15 6.55 -21.85
C THR A 176 -5.82 5.28 -21.35
N GLN A 177 -5.46 4.14 -21.94
CA GLN A 177 -6.04 2.83 -21.68
C GLN A 177 -5.03 1.90 -21.01
N TYR A 178 -5.51 1.04 -20.11
CA TYR A 178 -4.71 0.02 -19.45
C TYR A 178 -5.40 -1.34 -19.46
N TYR A 179 -4.61 -2.39 -19.51
CA TYR A 179 -5.03 -3.72 -19.10
C TYR A 179 -3.92 -4.40 -18.30
N ALA A 180 -4.26 -5.48 -17.61
CA ALA A 180 -3.32 -6.31 -16.89
C ALA A 180 -3.53 -7.80 -17.15
N CYS A 181 -2.46 -8.58 -16.99
CA CYS A 181 -2.49 -10.05 -17.04
C CYS A 181 -1.80 -10.61 -15.79
N PHE A 182 -2.30 -11.71 -15.23
CA PHE A 182 -1.68 -12.32 -14.06
C PHE A 182 -0.32 -12.93 -14.39
N ILE A 183 0.54 -13.01 -13.38
CA ILE A 183 1.82 -13.70 -13.46
C ILE A 183 1.85 -14.81 -12.42
N LEU A 184 2.29 -16.00 -12.84
CA LEU A 184 2.62 -17.11 -11.96
C LEU A 184 4.05 -17.55 -12.23
N GLY A 185 4.92 -17.42 -11.23
CA GLY A 185 6.37 -17.50 -11.44
C GLY A 185 6.85 -16.35 -12.33
N ASP A 186 7.42 -16.70 -13.48
CA ASP A 186 7.92 -15.76 -14.50
C ASP A 186 7.05 -15.77 -15.78
N THR A 187 5.88 -16.40 -15.73
CA THR A 187 5.01 -16.61 -16.89
C THR A 187 3.68 -15.86 -16.71
N GLU A 188 3.25 -15.18 -17.78
CA GLU A 188 1.92 -14.59 -17.86
C GLU A 188 0.85 -15.70 -18.02
N VAL A 189 -0.21 -15.62 -17.22
CA VAL A 189 -1.24 -16.66 -17.16
C VAL A 189 -2.65 -16.07 -17.11
N GLY A 190 -3.62 -16.89 -17.50
CA GLY A 190 -5.03 -16.52 -17.48
C GLY A 190 -5.45 -15.60 -18.61
N LEU A 191 -6.51 -14.84 -18.37
CA LEU A 191 -7.13 -13.92 -19.31
C LEU A 191 -6.70 -12.47 -19.03
N GLN A 192 -6.66 -11.69 -20.11
CA GLN A 192 -6.48 -10.25 -20.03
C GLN A 192 -7.61 -9.60 -19.22
N SER A 193 -7.28 -8.65 -18.34
CA SER A 193 -8.29 -7.81 -17.68
C SER A 193 -9.14 -7.04 -18.69
N ASP A 194 -10.30 -6.61 -18.22
CA ASP A 194 -11.05 -5.57 -18.91
C ASP A 194 -10.16 -4.33 -19.08
N ILE A 195 -10.35 -3.64 -20.21
CA ILE A 195 -9.61 -2.40 -20.49
C ILE A 195 -10.23 -1.29 -19.65
N VAL A 196 -9.40 -0.65 -18.83
CA VAL A 196 -9.78 0.55 -18.08
C VAL A 196 -9.30 1.78 -18.83
N VAL A 197 -10.16 2.80 -18.91
CA VAL A 197 -9.86 4.08 -19.58
C VAL A 197 -9.75 5.16 -18.51
N VAL A 198 -8.72 5.98 -18.63
CA VAL A 198 -8.49 7.14 -17.77
C VAL A 198 -9.08 8.38 -18.44
N GLU A 199 -9.97 9.06 -17.73
CA GLU A 199 -10.52 10.36 -18.11
C GLU A 199 -9.91 11.44 -17.19
N VAL A 200 -9.26 12.45 -17.77
CA VAL A 200 -8.46 13.46 -17.04
C VAL A 200 -9.25 14.74 -16.79
#